data_AF-A0A962FGY1-F1
#
_entry.id   AF-A0A962FGY1-F1
#
_cell.length_a   1.000
_cell.length_b   1.000
_cell.length_c   1.000
_cell.angle_alpha   90.00
_cell.angle_beta   90.00
_cell.angle_gamma   90.00
#
_symmetry.space_group_name_H-M   'P 1'
#
loop_
_entity.id
_entity.type
_entity.pdbx_description
1 polymer ?
#
loop_
_entity_poly.entity_id
_entity_poly.type
_entity_poly.pdbx_seq_one_letter_code
_entity_poly.pdbx_strand_id
1 'polypeptide(L)'
;MRLDHARLAAEILLWAEPLARDRLSAFWGAAARESGAGKTLADLHWRAWRCALSNLPHGAVASRRDLAILARGAGLQADIVEDADEAVIDEIAEVIIARFRRSPARAKDYTKALVLTAAGLLAPAPAARAA
;
A
#
# COMPACT_ATOMS: atom_id res chain seq x y z
N MET A 1 4.22 -26.83 -5.05
CA MET A 1 3.48 -26.29 -3.90
C MET A 1 2.96 -24.92 -4.26
N ARG A 2 1.64 -24.75 -4.38
CA ARG A 2 1.01 -23.44 -4.63
C ARG A 2 0.86 -22.80 -3.25
N LEU A 3 1.74 -21.86 -2.90
CA LEU A 3 1.61 -21.12 -1.64
C LEU A 3 0.34 -20.28 -1.73
N ASP A 4 -0.48 -20.31 -0.68
CA ASP A 4 -1.67 -19.47 -0.59
C ASP A 4 -1.25 -17.99 -0.61
N HIS A 5 -1.73 -17.26 -1.62
CA HIS A 5 -1.45 -15.85 -1.83
C HIS A 5 -1.78 -15.02 -0.59
N ALA A 6 -2.92 -15.29 0.05
CA ALA A 6 -3.36 -14.55 1.24
C ALA A 6 -2.38 -14.74 2.41
N ARG A 7 -1.85 -15.96 2.56
CA ARG A 7 -0.83 -16.26 3.58
C ARG A 7 0.47 -15.51 3.33
N LEU A 8 0.95 -15.50 2.08
CA LEU A 8 2.17 -14.76 1.73
C LEU A 8 2.00 -13.25 1.92
N ALA A 9 0.84 -12.70 1.56
CA ALA A 9 0.53 -11.29 1.78
C ALA A 9 0.51 -10.92 3.27
N ALA A 10 -0.08 -11.77 4.12
CA ALA A 10 -0.06 -11.58 5.57
C ALA A 10 1.38 -11.67 6.14
N GLU A 11 2.20 -12.57 5.62
CA GLU A 11 3.60 -12.68 6.02
C GLU A 11 4.42 -11.43 5.63
N ILE A 12 4.11 -10.78 4.49
CA ILE A 12 4.76 -9.50 4.10
C ILE A 12 4.62 -8.46 5.21
N LEU A 13 3.43 -8.33 5.82
CA LEU A 13 3.19 -7.37 6.89
C LEU A 13 4.16 -7.52 8.06
N LEU A 14 4.50 -8.76 8.42
CA LEU A 14 5.31 -9.04 9.60
C LEU A 14 6.73 -8.47 9.52
N TRP A 15 7.25 -8.25 8.31
CA TRP A 15 8.62 -7.79 8.12
C TRP A 15 8.75 -6.52 7.27
N ALA A 16 7.74 -6.14 6.49
CA ALA A 16 7.78 -4.93 5.67
C ALA A 16 7.17 -3.71 6.36
N GLU A 17 6.31 -3.89 7.38
CA GLU A 17 5.55 -2.79 8.00
C GLU A 17 6.43 -1.60 8.44
N PRO A 18 7.54 -1.78 9.17
CA PRO A 18 8.34 -0.64 9.62
C PRO A 18 8.87 0.21 8.46
N LEU A 19 9.43 -0.44 7.44
CA LEU A 19 10.07 0.24 6.31
C LEU A 19 9.04 0.91 5.39
N ALA A 20 7.92 0.24 5.12
CA ALA A 20 6.83 0.82 4.35
C ALA A 20 6.21 2.04 5.05
N ARG A 21 6.07 2.01 6.39
CA ARG A 21 5.58 3.15 7.16
C ARG A 21 6.55 4.31 7.19
N ASP A 22 7.85 4.04 7.32
CA ASP A 22 8.89 5.07 7.28
C ASP A 22 8.91 5.75 5.89
N ARG A 23 8.82 4.96 4.82
CA ARG A 23 8.72 5.45 3.44
C ARG A 23 7.51 6.36 3.25
N LEU A 24 6.33 5.94 3.70
CA LEU A 24 5.11 6.76 3.64
C LEU A 24 5.21 8.04 4.47
N SER A 25 5.80 7.95 5.66
CA SER A 25 5.99 9.11 6.53
C SER A 25 6.90 10.15 5.89
N ALA A 26 7.98 9.71 5.25
CA ALA A 26 8.87 10.58 4.50
C ALA A 26 8.18 11.21 3.28
N PHE A 27 7.48 10.39 2.48
CA PHE A 27 6.74 10.85 1.29
C PHE A 27 5.71 11.93 1.65
N TRP A 28 4.78 11.61 2.56
CA TRP A 28 3.69 12.52 2.91
C TRP A 28 4.16 13.70 3.77
N GLY A 29 5.22 13.52 4.55
CA GLY A 29 5.85 14.61 5.29
C GLY A 29 6.42 15.70 4.36
N ALA A 30 6.96 15.30 3.20
CA ALA A 30 7.41 16.23 2.17
C ALA A 30 6.23 16.80 1.36
N ALA A 31 5.35 15.95 0.85
CA ALA A 31 4.25 16.33 -0.03
C ALA A 31 3.22 17.25 0.64
N ALA A 32 2.87 16.99 1.89
CA ALA A 32 1.85 17.73 2.64
C ALA A 32 2.45 18.65 3.71
N ARG A 33 3.69 19.11 3.49
CA ARG A 33 4.41 19.97 4.44
C ARG A 33 3.62 21.24 4.77
N GLU A 34 2.99 21.86 3.77
CA GLU A 34 2.28 23.14 3.93
C GLU A 34 0.94 22.98 4.65
N SER A 35 0.22 21.88 4.40
CA SER A 35 -1.08 21.62 5.03
C SER A 35 -0.96 21.01 6.44
N GLY A 36 0.22 20.47 6.80
CA GLY A 36 0.43 19.74 8.04
C GLY A 36 -0.27 18.37 8.08
N ALA A 37 -0.91 17.94 6.99
CA ALA A 37 -1.68 16.70 6.92
C ALA A 37 -0.83 15.43 6.77
N GLY A 38 0.51 15.58 6.62
CA GLY A 38 1.41 14.50 6.22
C GLY A 38 1.33 13.23 7.08
N LYS A 39 1.27 13.37 8.41
CA LYS A 39 1.15 12.21 9.30
C LYS A 39 -0.16 11.44 9.08
N THR A 40 -1.28 12.15 9.02
CA THR A 40 -2.60 11.53 8.84
C THR A 40 -2.73 10.87 7.47
N LEU A 41 -2.17 11.48 6.43
CA LEU A 41 -2.09 10.89 5.09
C LEU A 41 -1.26 9.60 5.11
N ALA A 42 -0.09 9.60 5.75
CA ALA A 42 0.74 8.40 5.90
C ALA A 42 0.03 7.27 6.65
N ASP A 43 -0.66 7.59 7.76
CA ASP A 43 -1.39 6.60 8.55
C ASP A 43 -2.58 6.00 7.79
N LEU A 44 -3.36 6.83 7.08
CA LEU A 44 -4.46 6.35 6.22
C LEU A 44 -3.95 5.50 5.06
N HIS A 45 -2.85 5.91 4.44
CA HIS A 45 -2.24 5.18 3.34
C HIS A 45 -1.73 3.82 3.82
N TRP A 46 -1.00 3.77 4.94
CA TRP A 46 -0.57 2.50 5.53
C TRP A 46 -1.76 1.62 5.91
N ARG A 47 -2.83 2.20 6.47
CA ARG A 47 -4.04 1.44 6.82
C ARG A 47 -4.66 0.75 5.61
N ALA A 48 -4.68 1.42 4.45
CA ALA A 48 -5.16 0.82 3.21
C ALA A 48 -4.33 -0.41 2.81
N TRP A 49 -3.00 -0.27 2.78
CA TRP A 49 -2.06 -1.37 2.50
C TRP A 49 -2.15 -2.51 3.51
N ARG A 50 -2.23 -2.18 4.80
CA ARG A 50 -2.40 -3.16 5.87
C ARG A 50 -3.67 -3.97 5.71
N CYS A 51 -4.80 -3.32 5.40
CA CYS A 51 -6.05 -4.01 5.12
C CYS A 51 -5.93 -4.91 3.88
N ALA A 52 -5.32 -4.43 2.80
CA ALA A 52 -5.14 -5.21 1.57
C ALA A 52 -4.28 -6.47 1.81
N LEU A 53 -3.12 -6.32 2.46
CA LEU A 53 -2.22 -7.43 2.79
C LEU A 53 -2.83 -8.39 3.83
N SER A 54 -3.79 -7.92 4.65
CA SER A 54 -4.56 -8.75 5.58
C SER A 54 -5.81 -9.39 4.95
N ASN A 55 -6.04 -9.23 3.65
CA ASN A 55 -7.25 -9.68 2.94
C ASN A 55 -8.56 -9.10 3.52
N LEU A 56 -8.55 -7.81 3.90
CA LEU A 56 -9.69 -7.05 4.43
C LEU A 56 -10.14 -5.97 3.43
N PRO A 57 -10.81 -6.34 2.31
CA PRO A 57 -11.06 -5.44 1.18
C PRO A 57 -11.92 -4.22 1.55
N HIS A 58 -12.93 -4.38 2.41
CA HIS A 58 -13.76 -3.25 2.85
C HIS A 58 -12.97 -2.19 3.63
N GLY A 59 -12.02 -2.62 4.47
CA GLY A 59 -11.15 -1.70 5.21
C GLY A 59 -10.16 -0.99 4.29
N ALA A 60 -9.68 -1.68 3.26
CA ALA A 60 -8.80 -1.11 2.25
C ALA A 60 -9.53 -0.01 1.47
N VAL A 61 -10.73 -0.29 0.94
CA VAL A 61 -11.54 0.68 0.19
C VAL A 61 -11.90 1.89 1.05
N ALA A 62 -12.33 1.68 2.30
CA ALA A 62 -12.65 2.79 3.20
C ALA A 62 -11.43 3.70 3.44
N SER A 63 -10.26 3.10 3.74
CA SER A 63 -9.03 3.85 3.98
C SER A 63 -8.56 4.61 2.74
N ARG A 64 -8.68 4.01 1.54
CA ARG A 64 -8.37 4.67 0.25
C ARG A 64 -9.28 5.87 0.00
N ARG A 65 -10.58 5.73 0.25
CA ARG A 65 -11.54 6.83 0.10
C ARG A 65 -11.19 7.98 1.04
N ASP A 66 -10.94 7.68 2.31
CA ASP A 66 -10.62 8.70 3.31
C ASP A 66 -9.28 9.39 3.00
N LEU A 67 -8.29 8.63 2.53
CA LEU A 67 -7.01 9.17 2.01
C LEU A 67 -7.25 10.15 0.86
N ALA A 68 -8.02 9.76 -0.15
CA ALA A 68 -8.29 10.59 -1.33
C ALA A 68 -9.06 11.87 -0.97
N ILE A 69 -10.01 11.79 -0.02
CA ILE A 69 -10.71 12.97 0.49
C ILE A 69 -9.74 13.92 1.18
N LEU A 70 -8.87 13.41 2.05
CA LEU A 70 -7.90 14.23 2.78
C LEU A 70 -6.87 14.85 1.85
N ALA A 71 -6.34 14.10 0.88
CA ALA A 71 -5.36 14.61 -0.09
C ALA A 71 -5.94 15.76 -0.92
N ARG A 72 -7.18 15.63 -1.40
CA ARG A 72 -7.89 16.72 -2.09
C ARG A 72 -8.14 17.92 -1.18
N GLY A 73 -8.57 17.68 0.07
CA GLY A 73 -8.78 18.74 1.05
C GLY A 73 -7.50 19.50 1.42
N ALA A 74 -6.34 18.84 1.30
CA ALA A 74 -5.02 19.43 1.48
C ALA A 74 -4.47 20.12 0.22
N GLY A 75 -5.23 20.17 -0.88
CA GLY A 75 -4.81 20.82 -2.13
C GLY A 75 -3.74 20.06 -2.92
N LEU A 76 -3.56 18.76 -2.66
CA LEU A 76 -2.57 17.94 -3.36
C LEU A 76 -3.07 17.50 -4.74
N GLN A 77 -2.14 17.21 -5.64
CA GLN A 77 -2.44 16.74 -7.00
C GLN A 77 -3.16 15.38 -6.97
N ALA A 78 -3.92 15.08 -8.04
CA ALA A 78 -4.76 13.89 -8.10
C ALA A 78 -3.96 12.58 -8.18
N ASP A 79 -2.79 12.62 -8.81
CA ASP A 79 -1.85 11.52 -9.03
C ASP A 79 -0.94 11.23 -7.82
N ILE A 80 -0.83 12.15 -6.87
CA ILE A 80 0.10 12.01 -5.72
C ILE A 80 -0.14 10.75 -4.87
N VAL A 81 -1.38 10.24 -4.87
CA VAL A 81 -1.74 9.01 -4.18
C VAL A 81 -1.16 7.80 -4.91
N GLU A 82 -1.14 7.82 -6.25
CA GLU A 82 -0.55 6.79 -7.10
C GLU A 82 0.99 6.79 -6.95
N ASP A 83 1.62 7.96 -6.93
CA ASP A 83 3.05 8.08 -6.64
C ASP A 83 3.42 7.48 -5.27
N ALA A 84 2.57 7.71 -4.27
CA ALA A 84 2.74 7.14 -2.95
C ALA A 84 2.51 5.63 -2.91
N ASP A 85 1.60 5.09 -3.75
CA ASP A 85 1.39 3.65 -3.91
C ASP A 85 2.64 2.99 -4.52
N GLU A 86 3.21 3.59 -5.57
CA GLU A 86 4.44 3.14 -6.20
C GLU A 86 5.59 3.10 -5.19
N ALA A 87 5.77 4.16 -4.40
CA ALA A 87 6.79 4.22 -3.36
C ALA A 87 6.68 3.09 -2.32
N VAL A 88 5.46 2.66 -1.98
CA VAL A 88 5.24 1.51 -1.07
C VAL A 88 5.54 0.19 -1.76
N ILE A 89 5.10 0.02 -3.01
CA ILE A 89 5.36 -1.19 -3.80
C ILE A 89 6.86 -1.41 -3.95
N ASP A 90 7.60 -0.36 -4.31
CA ASP A 90 9.05 -0.41 -4.47
C ASP A 90 9.74 -0.76 -3.16
N GLU A 91 9.37 -0.11 -2.06
CA GLU A 91 9.93 -0.40 -0.74
C GLU A 91 9.69 -1.88 -0.35
N ILE A 92 8.47 -2.39 -0.50
CA ILE A 92 8.17 -3.79 -0.17
C ILE A 92 8.94 -4.73 -1.12
N ALA A 93 9.05 -4.41 -2.41
CA ALA A 93 9.79 -5.21 -3.38
C ALA A 93 11.28 -5.27 -3.05
N GLU A 94 11.90 -4.15 -2.67
CA GLU A 94 13.29 -4.10 -2.21
C GLU A 94 13.49 -4.98 -0.97
N VAL A 95 12.57 -4.93 -0.01
CA VAL A 95 12.63 -5.79 1.18
C VAL A 95 12.50 -7.26 0.82
N ILE A 96 11.63 -7.63 -0.12
CA ILE A 96 11.53 -9.01 -0.65
C ILE A 96 12.88 -9.46 -1.23
N ILE A 97 13.48 -8.64 -2.10
CA ILE A 97 14.74 -8.94 -2.77
C ILE A 97 15.85 -9.13 -1.74
N ALA A 98 15.98 -8.20 -0.79
CA ALA A 98 16.99 -8.26 0.26
C ALA A 98 16.81 -9.50 1.15
N ARG A 99 15.58 -9.77 1.59
CA ARG A 99 15.24 -10.88 2.50
C ARG A 99 15.45 -12.25 1.86
N PHE A 100 15.12 -12.41 0.58
CA PHE A 100 15.18 -13.68 -0.14
C PHE A 100 16.29 -13.72 -1.21
N ARG A 101 17.35 -12.94 -1.04
CA ARG A 101 18.49 -12.87 -1.98
C ARG A 101 19.14 -14.22 -2.31
N ARG A 102 19.10 -15.19 -1.37
CA ARG A 102 19.62 -16.57 -1.55
C ARG A 102 18.53 -17.58 -1.94
N SER A 103 17.30 -17.13 -2.20
CA SER A 103 16.16 -17.98 -2.54
C SER A 103 15.26 -17.29 -3.58
N PRO A 104 15.71 -17.16 -4.85
CA PRO A 104 14.98 -16.42 -5.88
C PRO A 104 13.56 -16.93 -6.13
N ALA A 105 13.32 -18.24 -5.97
CA ALA A 105 11.97 -18.80 -6.08
C ALA A 105 11.01 -18.23 -5.02
N ARG A 106 11.48 -18.06 -3.78
CA ARG A 106 10.68 -17.43 -2.71
C ARG A 106 10.48 -15.94 -2.99
N ALA A 107 11.52 -15.23 -3.42
CA ALA A 107 11.39 -13.83 -3.83
C ALA A 107 10.27 -13.68 -4.87
N LYS A 108 10.29 -14.51 -5.92
CA LYS A 108 9.26 -14.51 -6.97
C LYS A 108 7.84 -14.77 -6.42
N ASP A 109 7.68 -15.69 -5.48
CA ASP A 109 6.37 -15.99 -4.90
C ASP A 109 5.83 -14.83 -4.05
N TYR A 110 6.67 -14.16 -3.25
CA TYR A 110 6.27 -12.96 -2.52
C TYR A 110 6.03 -11.77 -3.44
N THR A 111 6.84 -11.57 -4.49
CA THR A 111 6.61 -10.51 -5.47
C THR A 111 5.26 -10.70 -6.18
N LYS A 112 4.90 -11.94 -6.55
CA LYS A 112 3.56 -12.23 -7.09
C LYS A 112 2.47 -11.91 -6.09
N ALA A 113 2.67 -12.23 -4.81
CA ALA A 113 1.71 -11.89 -3.78
C ALA A 113 1.55 -10.37 -3.66
N LEU A 114 2.64 -9.61 -3.61
CA LEU A 114 2.59 -8.15 -3.61
C LEU A 114 1.82 -7.60 -4.82
N VAL A 115 2.12 -8.07 -6.03
CA VAL A 115 1.45 -7.63 -7.27
C VAL A 115 -0.06 -7.91 -7.23
N LEU A 116 -0.47 -9.10 -6.79
CA LEU A 116 -1.89 -9.45 -6.68
C LEU A 116 -2.61 -8.60 -5.63
N THR A 117 -1.97 -8.34 -4.49
CA THR A 117 -2.52 -7.44 -3.47
C THR A 117 -2.64 -6.01 -3.98
N ALA A 118 -1.60 -5.49 -4.64
CA ALA A 118 -1.59 -4.15 -5.23
C ALA A 118 -2.68 -4.03 -6.30
N ALA A 119 -2.81 -4.99 -7.21
CA ALA A 119 -3.85 -4.99 -8.22
C ALA A 119 -5.27 -4.95 -7.61
N GLY A 120 -5.50 -5.66 -6.50
CA GLY A 120 -6.78 -5.61 -5.79
C GLY A 120 -7.03 -4.29 -5.05
N LEU A 121 -5.99 -3.68 -4.48
CA LEU A 121 -6.07 -2.40 -3.77
C LEU A 121 -6.30 -1.21 -4.72
N LEU A 122 -5.64 -1.25 -5.87
CA LEU A 122 -5.61 -0.19 -6.87
C LEU A 122 -6.70 -0.36 -7.94
N ALA A 123 -7.43 -1.47 -7.93
CA ALA A 123 -8.57 -1.67 -8.81
C ALA A 123 -9.57 -0.52 -8.63
N PRO A 124 -10.11 0.04 -9.72
CA PRO A 124 -11.17 1.04 -9.61
C PRO A 124 -12.34 0.42 -8.85
N ALA A 125 -12.88 1.16 -7.88
CA ALA A 125 -14.07 0.71 -7.16
C ALA A 125 -15.17 0.37 -8.19
N PRO A 126 -15.85 -0.77 -8.06
CA PRO A 126 -16.94 -1.11 -8.97
C PRO A 126 -17.93 0.05 -8.90
N ALA A 127 -18.19 0.68 -10.06
CA ALA A 127 -19.11 1.80 -10.16
C ALA A 127 -20.40 1.39 -9.45
N ALA A 128 -20.75 2.11 -8.38
CA ALA A 128 -21.99 1.88 -7.67
C ALA A 128 -23.10 1.98 -8.73
N ARG A 129 -23.74 0.86 -9.02
CA ARG A 129 -24.91 0.81 -9.91
C ARG A 129 -25.91 1.79 -9.31
N ALA A 130 -26.11 2.92 -9.98
CA ALA A 130 -27.18 3.84 -9.67
C ALA A 130 -28.48 3.04 -9.74
N ALA A 131 -29.15 2.89 -8.61
CA ALA A 131 -30.49 2.37 -8.47
C ALA A 131 -31.42 3.54 -8.18
#